data_AF-A0A3D1THR3-F1
#
_entry.id   AF-A0A3D1THR3-F1
#
_cell.length_a   1.000
_cell.length_b   1.000
_cell.length_c   1.000
_cell.angle_alpha   90.00
_cell.angle_beta   90.00
_cell.angle_gamma   90.00
#
_symmetry.space_group_name_H-M   'P 1'
#
loop_
_entity.id
_entity.type
_entity.pdbx_description
1 polymer ?
#
loop_
_entity_poly.entity_id
_entity_poly.type
_entity_poly.pdbx_seq_one_letter_code
_entity_poly.pdbx_strand_id
1 'polypeptide(L)'
;SLDRPTAGSIWFEGQDLGGLKERALARVRNKKIGFVFQQHHLLPQCSVLENVLLPTLAFGRSDRAVVQKAEALLARVGLSDHMGHFPGQLSGGECQRVAVVRALINDPVLLLADEPTGALDEENARAIGSLLIQLNEERGVTLVVVTHSRELALAVGSVHVLQHKRLERE
;
A
#
# COMPACT_ATOMS: atom_id res chain seq x y z
N SER A 1 -15.16 6.94 -4.77
CA SER A 1 -14.48 8.24 -4.62
C SER A 1 -13.46 8.09 -3.52
N LEU A 2 -12.22 8.55 -3.69
CA LEU A 2 -11.23 8.74 -2.60
C LEU A 2 -11.05 10.26 -2.36
N ASP A 3 -12.17 10.97 -2.45
CA ASP A 3 -12.33 12.43 -2.52
C ASP A 3 -11.87 13.15 -3.79
N ARG A 4 -12.55 14.27 -4.05
CA ARG A 4 -12.20 15.26 -5.06
C ARG A 4 -11.94 16.57 -4.33
N PRO A 5 -10.81 17.24 -4.60
CA PRO A 5 -10.56 18.52 -3.96
C PRO A 5 -11.59 19.55 -4.44
N THR A 6 -12.04 20.42 -3.54
CA THR A 6 -12.96 21.53 -3.87
C THR A 6 -12.30 22.55 -4.81
N ALA A 7 -10.99 22.73 -4.70
CA ALA A 7 -10.18 23.61 -5.54
C ALA A 7 -8.73 23.09 -5.66
N GLY A 8 -8.01 23.54 -6.68
CA GLY A 8 -6.65 23.05 -6.99
C GLY A 8 -6.66 21.96 -8.06
N SER A 9 -5.47 21.42 -8.35
CA SER A 9 -5.29 20.35 -9.34
C SER A 9 -4.40 19.25 -8.77
N ILE A 10 -4.63 18.01 -9.19
CA ILE A 10 -3.83 16.85 -8.79
C ILE A 10 -3.16 16.33 -10.05
N TRP A 11 -1.84 16.44 -10.09
CA TRP A 11 -1.02 15.97 -11.21
C TRP A 11 -0.32 14.67 -10.84
N PHE A 12 -0.40 13.68 -11.71
CA PHE A 12 0.26 12.40 -11.54
C PHE A 12 0.90 11.96 -12.85
N GLU A 13 2.21 11.67 -12.84
CA GLU A 13 3.00 11.38 -14.06
C GLU A 13 2.80 12.42 -15.18
N GLY A 14 2.67 13.71 -14.82
CA GLY A 14 2.46 14.81 -15.78
C GLY A 14 1.03 14.94 -16.33
N GLN A 15 0.09 14.14 -15.83
CA GLN A 15 -1.33 14.19 -16.21
C GLN A 15 -2.18 14.81 -15.09
N ASP A 16 -2.99 15.81 -15.42
CA ASP A 16 -4.03 16.30 -14.50
C ASP A 16 -5.15 15.24 -14.36
N LEU A 17 -5.35 14.77 -13.13
CA LEU A 17 -6.37 13.79 -12.80
C LEU A 17 -7.77 14.42 -12.73
N GLY A 18 -7.90 15.73 -12.52
CA GLY A 18 -9.17 16.43 -12.39
C GLY A 18 -10.04 16.36 -13.66
N GLY A 19 -9.40 16.28 -14.84
CA GLY A 19 -10.08 16.15 -16.13
C GLY A 19 -10.54 14.73 -16.48
N LEU A 20 -10.18 13.71 -15.69
CA LEU A 20 -10.44 12.31 -16.02
C LEU A 20 -11.84 11.85 -15.57
N LYS A 21 -12.48 11.05 -16.43
CA LYS A 21 -13.70 10.31 -16.07
C LYS A 21 -13.38 9.17 -15.09
N GLU A 22 -14.36 8.75 -14.30
CA GLU A 22 -14.18 7.75 -13.24
C GLU A 22 -13.52 6.45 -13.71
N ARG A 23 -13.85 5.95 -14.90
CA ARG A 23 -13.21 4.73 -15.45
C ARG A 23 -11.71 4.91 -15.72
N ALA A 24 -11.30 6.09 -16.16
CA ALA A 24 -9.89 6.40 -16.39
C ALA A 24 -9.15 6.54 -15.05
N LEU A 25 -9.76 7.23 -14.07
CA LEU A 25 -9.23 7.32 -12.71
C LEU A 25 -9.06 5.95 -12.06
N ALA A 26 -10.06 5.07 -12.17
CA ALA A 26 -9.98 3.70 -11.65
C ALA A 26 -8.83 2.91 -12.29
N ARG A 27 -8.59 3.10 -13.59
CA ARG A 27 -7.46 2.47 -14.30
C ARG A 27 -6.11 2.96 -13.80
N VAL A 28 -5.98 4.28 -13.57
CA VAL A 28 -4.76 4.86 -12.96
C VAL A 28 -4.54 4.26 -11.58
N ARG A 29 -5.55 4.29 -10.71
CA ARG A 29 -5.45 3.72 -9.35
C ARG A 29 -5.02 2.25 -9.37
N ASN A 30 -5.74 1.40 -10.11
CA ASN A 30 -5.49 -0.03 -10.10
C ASN A 30 -4.12 -0.42 -10.69
N LYS A 31 -3.56 0.38 -11.60
CA LYS A 31 -2.31 0.07 -12.30
C LYS A 31 -1.08 0.73 -11.68
N LYS A 32 -1.23 1.95 -11.16
CA LYS A 32 -0.10 2.82 -10.84
C LYS A 32 0.04 3.15 -9.36
N ILE A 33 -1.02 2.95 -8.57
CA ILE A 33 -1.06 3.38 -7.17
C ILE A 33 -1.39 2.19 -6.27
N GLY A 34 -0.48 1.88 -5.35
CA GLY A 34 -0.72 0.96 -4.25
C GLY A 34 -1.27 1.71 -3.04
N PHE A 35 -2.22 1.11 -2.32
CA PHE A 35 -2.77 1.66 -1.09
C PHE A 35 -2.56 0.70 0.09
N VAL A 36 -1.97 1.22 1.16
CA VAL A 36 -1.88 0.58 2.47
C VAL A 36 -2.70 1.42 3.43
N PHE A 37 -3.80 0.87 3.92
CA PHE A 37 -4.70 1.56 4.86
C PHE A 37 -4.31 1.24 6.31
N GLN A 38 -4.74 2.11 7.23
CA GLN A 38 -4.54 1.92 8.67
C GLN A 38 -5.17 0.60 9.15
N GLN A 39 -6.34 0.27 8.62
CA GLN A 39 -6.95 -1.04 8.75
C GLN A 39 -6.66 -1.84 7.49
N HIS A 40 -6.12 -3.05 7.62
CA HIS A 40 -5.69 -3.88 6.49
C HIS A 40 -6.77 -4.14 5.42
N HIS A 41 -8.07 -4.04 5.75
CA HIS A 41 -9.21 -4.25 4.83
C HIS A 41 -9.06 -5.52 3.98
N LEU A 42 -8.56 -6.59 4.61
CA LEU A 42 -8.51 -7.91 3.98
C LEU A 42 -9.92 -8.48 3.97
N LEU A 43 -10.28 -9.16 2.88
CA LEU A 43 -11.55 -9.87 2.78
C LEU A 43 -11.47 -11.13 3.66
N PRO A 44 -12.31 -11.26 4.71
CA PRO A 44 -12.23 -12.38 5.64
C PRO A 44 -12.57 -13.74 5.00
N GLN A 45 -13.34 -13.72 3.91
CA GLN A 45 -13.70 -14.90 3.12
C GLN A 45 -12.63 -15.36 2.12
N CYS A 46 -11.53 -14.60 1.98
CA CYS A 46 -10.44 -14.92 1.08
C CYS A 46 -9.21 -15.31 1.90
N SER A 47 -8.45 -16.27 1.41
CA SER A 47 -7.11 -16.58 1.91
C SER A 47 -6.16 -15.39 1.75
N VAL A 48 -5.00 -15.47 2.38
CA VAL A 48 -3.90 -14.50 2.22
C VAL A 48 -3.53 -14.35 0.74
N LEU A 49 -3.30 -15.46 0.04
CA LEU A 49 -2.93 -15.44 -1.37
C LEU A 49 -4.02 -14.78 -2.22
N GLU A 50 -5.28 -15.14 -2.00
CA GLU A 50 -6.41 -14.55 -2.73
C GLU A 50 -6.52 -13.04 -2.46
N ASN A 51 -6.35 -12.61 -1.21
CA ASN A 51 -6.34 -11.19 -0.86
C ASN A 51 -5.27 -10.41 -1.61
N VAL A 52 -4.07 -10.98 -1.74
CA VAL A 52 -2.97 -10.37 -2.51
C VAL A 52 -3.32 -10.29 -4.00
N LEU A 53 -4.02 -11.28 -4.55
CA LEU A 53 -4.37 -11.36 -5.97
C LEU A 53 -5.56 -10.48 -6.36
N LEU A 54 -6.41 -10.03 -5.42
CA LEU A 54 -7.59 -9.20 -5.71
C LEU A 54 -7.34 -8.03 -6.70
N PRO A 55 -6.25 -7.24 -6.58
CA PRO A 55 -6.00 -6.11 -7.48
C PRO A 55 -5.72 -6.52 -8.94
N THR A 56 -5.35 -7.78 -9.19
CA THR A 56 -4.99 -8.28 -10.53
C THR A 56 -6.23 -8.64 -11.34
N LEU A 57 -7.35 -8.95 -10.66
CA LEU A 57 -8.65 -9.27 -11.27
C LEU A 57 -9.21 -8.11 -12.09
N ALA A 58 -8.93 -6.87 -11.70
CA ALA A 58 -9.36 -5.67 -12.44
C ALA A 58 -8.79 -5.60 -13.87
N PHE A 59 -7.76 -6.38 -14.17
CA PHE A 59 -7.13 -6.49 -15.48
C PHE A 59 -7.28 -7.87 -16.12
N GLY A 60 -8.09 -8.75 -15.53
CA GLY A 60 -8.24 -10.14 -15.99
C GLY A 60 -6.93 -10.94 -15.90
N ARG A 61 -6.02 -10.56 -14.99
CA ARG A 61 -4.73 -11.23 -14.81
C ARG A 61 -4.84 -12.23 -13.67
N SER A 62 -4.81 -13.52 -14.02
CA SER A 62 -4.77 -14.64 -13.06
C SER A 62 -3.85 -15.75 -13.56
N ASP A 63 -2.83 -15.38 -14.32
CA ASP A 63 -1.86 -16.35 -14.84
C ASP A 63 -0.92 -16.85 -13.74
N ARG A 64 -0.24 -17.96 -14.03
CA ARG A 64 0.71 -18.58 -13.11
C ARG A 64 1.84 -17.64 -12.71
N ALA A 65 2.24 -16.72 -13.58
CA ALA A 65 3.31 -15.77 -13.31
C ALA A 65 2.90 -14.76 -12.21
N VAL A 66 1.64 -14.29 -12.23
CA VAL A 66 1.11 -13.41 -11.20
C VAL A 66 0.99 -14.12 -9.86
N VAL A 67 0.56 -15.39 -9.84
CA VAL A 67 0.53 -16.20 -8.61
C VAL A 67 1.94 -16.38 -8.04
N GLN A 68 2.91 -16.78 -8.85
CA GLN A 68 4.31 -16.92 -8.42
C GLN A 68 4.89 -15.61 -7.88
N LYS A 69 4.51 -14.48 -8.48
CA LYS A 69 4.90 -13.17 -7.97
C LYS A 69 4.30 -12.89 -6.59
N ALA A 70 3.02 -13.19 -6.39
CA ALA A 70 2.35 -13.04 -5.10
C ALA A 70 3.03 -13.92 -4.03
N GLU A 71 3.31 -15.18 -4.36
CA GLU A 71 4.03 -16.12 -3.50
C GLU A 71 5.41 -15.59 -3.11
N ALA A 72 6.19 -15.08 -4.08
CA ALA A 72 7.51 -14.52 -3.84
C ALA A 72 7.46 -13.26 -2.95
N LEU A 73 6.47 -12.38 -3.15
CA LEU A 73 6.29 -11.21 -2.30
C LEU A 73 5.88 -11.59 -0.87
N LEU A 74 4.98 -12.57 -0.71
CA LEU A 74 4.59 -13.10 0.60
C LEU A 74 5.76 -13.75 1.33
N ALA A 75 6.61 -14.49 0.61
CA ALA A 75 7.81 -15.08 1.17
C ALA A 75 8.81 -14.02 1.68
N ARG A 76 8.98 -12.92 0.95
CA ARG A 76 9.84 -11.79 1.37
C ARG A 76 9.41 -11.15 2.69
N VAL A 77 8.11 -11.24 3.02
CA VAL A 77 7.55 -10.68 4.26
C VAL A 77 7.32 -11.75 5.34
N GLY A 78 7.90 -12.95 5.16
CA GLY A 78 7.84 -14.04 6.14
C GLY A 78 6.49 -14.76 6.21
N LEU A 79 5.67 -14.67 5.16
CA LEU A 79 4.31 -15.24 5.12
C LEU A 79 4.18 -16.46 4.19
N SER A 80 5.29 -17.16 3.91
CA SER A 80 5.29 -18.35 3.05
C SER A 80 4.32 -19.42 3.53
N ASP A 81 4.29 -19.68 4.84
CA ASP A 81 3.47 -20.75 5.43
C ASP A 81 2.01 -20.31 5.67
N HIS A 82 1.70 -19.04 5.45
CA HIS A 82 0.40 -18.43 5.77
C HIS A 82 -0.47 -18.20 4.54
N MET A 83 -0.02 -18.55 3.34
CA MET A 83 -0.69 -18.22 2.08
C MET A 83 -2.13 -18.76 1.99
N GLY A 84 -2.40 -19.92 2.59
CA GLY A 84 -3.72 -20.54 2.66
C GLY A 84 -4.56 -20.13 3.88
N HIS A 85 -4.00 -19.35 4.81
CA HIS A 85 -4.74 -18.88 5.99
C HIS A 85 -5.73 -17.78 5.62
N PHE A 86 -6.78 -17.67 6.41
CA PHE A 86 -7.74 -16.56 6.36
C PHE A 86 -7.29 -15.45 7.33
N PRO A 87 -7.68 -14.17 7.10
CA PRO A 87 -7.30 -13.06 7.95
C PRO A 87 -7.57 -13.26 9.46
N GLY A 88 -8.64 -13.97 9.82
CA GLY A 88 -8.96 -14.28 11.22
C GLY A 88 -7.99 -15.24 11.91
N GLN A 89 -7.05 -15.84 11.17
CA GLN A 89 -5.99 -16.73 11.67
C GLN A 89 -4.64 -16.03 11.78
N LEU A 90 -4.56 -14.74 11.45
CA LEU A 90 -3.33 -13.96 11.45
C LEU A 90 -3.33 -12.95 12.61
N SER A 91 -2.14 -12.64 13.10
CA SER A 91 -1.92 -11.45 13.92
C SER A 91 -2.18 -10.16 13.13
N GLY A 92 -2.37 -9.04 13.84
CA GLY A 92 -2.54 -7.72 13.20
C GLY A 92 -1.34 -7.34 12.31
N GLY A 93 -0.11 -7.62 12.76
CA GLY A 93 1.12 -7.38 12.00
C GLY A 93 1.19 -8.20 10.72
N GLU A 94 0.79 -9.46 10.77
CA GLU A 94 0.72 -10.32 9.60
C GLU A 94 -0.34 -9.82 8.61
N CYS A 95 -1.54 -9.48 9.08
CA CYS A 95 -2.58 -8.86 8.25
C CYS A 95 -2.05 -7.60 7.55
N GLN A 96 -1.26 -6.78 8.24
CA GLN A 96 -0.68 -5.56 7.66
C GLN A 96 0.39 -5.87 6.61
N ARG A 97 1.25 -6.87 6.84
CA ARG A 97 2.21 -7.36 5.83
C ARG A 97 1.50 -7.85 4.56
N VAL A 98 0.37 -8.56 4.72
CA VAL A 98 -0.47 -8.97 3.57
C VAL A 98 -1.02 -7.74 2.83
N ALA A 99 -1.49 -6.71 3.54
CA ALA A 99 -1.99 -5.49 2.92
C ALA A 99 -0.90 -4.75 2.12
N VAL A 100 0.33 -4.69 2.63
CA VAL A 100 1.49 -4.15 1.92
C VAL A 100 1.77 -4.96 0.65
N VAL A 101 1.82 -6.29 0.74
CA VAL A 101 2.06 -7.16 -0.43
C VAL A 101 0.95 -6.99 -1.48
N ARG A 102 -0.32 -6.91 -1.07
CA ARG A 102 -1.46 -6.63 -1.94
C ARG A 102 -1.28 -5.29 -2.67
N ALA A 103 -0.79 -4.26 -2.00
CA ALA A 103 -0.56 -2.96 -2.62
C ALA A 103 0.53 -2.99 -3.71
N LEU A 104 1.48 -3.93 -3.62
CA LEU A 104 2.65 -4.04 -4.50
C LEU A 104 2.44 -4.96 -5.71
N ILE A 105 1.41 -5.82 -5.69
CA ILE A 105 1.26 -6.89 -6.68
C ILE A 105 1.20 -6.38 -8.13
N ASN A 106 0.71 -5.17 -8.34
CA ASN A 106 0.60 -4.55 -9.67
C ASN A 106 1.81 -3.71 -10.09
N ASP A 107 2.93 -3.75 -9.34
CA ASP A 107 4.10 -2.88 -9.56
C ASP A 107 3.70 -1.40 -9.66
N PRO A 108 3.06 -0.85 -8.62
CA PRO A 108 2.70 0.56 -8.63
C PRO A 108 3.97 1.42 -8.72
N VAL A 109 3.84 2.64 -9.24
CA VAL A 109 4.92 3.63 -9.20
C VAL A 109 4.83 4.52 -7.95
N LEU A 110 3.66 4.53 -7.31
CA LEU A 110 3.36 5.27 -6.08
C LEU A 110 2.71 4.34 -5.06
N LEU A 111 3.22 4.32 -3.84
CA LEU A 111 2.63 3.66 -2.70
C LEU A 111 2.15 4.73 -1.69
N LEU A 112 0.85 4.73 -1.42
CA LEU A 112 0.22 5.58 -0.42
C LEU A 112 -0.02 4.75 0.85
N ALA A 113 0.59 5.15 1.96
CA ALA A 113 0.48 4.45 3.23
C ALA A 113 -0.14 5.37 4.29
N ASP A 114 -1.36 5.04 4.71
CA ASP A 114 -2.12 5.76 5.72
C ASP A 114 -2.00 5.04 7.06
N GLU A 115 -1.23 5.62 7.99
CA GLU A 115 -0.92 5.04 9.31
C GLU A 115 -0.54 3.55 9.25
N PRO A 116 0.47 3.15 8.44
CA PRO A 116 0.76 1.75 8.16
C PRO A 116 1.21 0.95 9.39
N THR A 117 1.57 1.62 10.48
CA THR A 117 2.08 1.02 11.72
C THR A 117 1.21 1.31 12.95
N GLY A 118 0.14 2.10 12.83
CA GLY A 118 -0.58 2.66 13.99
C GLY A 118 -1.31 1.63 14.87
N ALA A 119 -1.60 0.44 14.34
CA ALA A 119 -2.26 -0.65 15.07
C ALA A 119 -1.32 -1.78 15.50
N LEU A 120 -0.01 -1.59 15.35
CA LEU A 120 1.01 -2.62 15.57
C LEU A 120 1.79 -2.37 16.85
N ASP A 121 2.30 -3.44 17.46
CA ASP A 121 3.37 -3.32 18.43
C ASP A 121 4.65 -2.75 17.80
N GLU A 122 5.59 -2.31 18.64
CA GLU A 122 6.80 -1.61 18.22
C GLU A 122 7.68 -2.44 17.28
N GLU A 123 7.78 -3.76 17.51
CA GLU A 123 8.57 -4.66 16.69
C GLU A 123 7.99 -4.80 15.28
N ASN A 124 6.68 -5.07 15.20
CA ASN A 124 5.97 -5.18 13.93
C ASN A 124 5.93 -3.84 13.19
N ALA A 125 5.80 -2.72 13.90
CA ALA A 125 5.87 -1.37 13.33
C ALA A 125 7.23 -1.11 12.65
N ARG A 126 8.34 -1.41 13.34
CA ARG A 126 9.70 -1.28 12.78
C ARG A 126 9.91 -2.19 11.57
N ALA A 127 9.40 -3.42 11.62
CA ALA A 127 9.49 -4.36 10.49
C ALA A 127 8.73 -3.85 9.25
N ILE A 128 7.51 -3.33 9.43
CA ILE A 128 6.72 -2.72 8.34
C ILE A 128 7.42 -1.47 7.78
N GLY A 129 7.92 -0.58 8.64
CA GLY A 129 8.65 0.61 8.21
C GLY A 129 9.87 0.27 7.38
N SER A 130 10.70 -0.68 7.86
CA SER A 130 11.90 -1.16 7.16
C SER A 130 11.55 -1.77 5.80
N LEU A 131 10.47 -2.55 5.72
CA LEU A 131 9.99 -3.12 4.47
C LEU A 131 9.61 -2.03 3.45
N LEU A 132 8.89 -1.00 3.87
CA LEU A 132 8.48 0.10 2.98
C LEU A 132 9.69 0.87 2.43
N ILE A 133 10.69 1.12 3.27
CA ILE A 133 11.94 1.80 2.87
C ILE A 133 12.74 0.93 1.90
N GLN A 134 12.94 -0.35 2.22
CA GLN A 134 13.63 -1.29 1.35
C GLN A 134 12.95 -1.37 -0.04
N LEU A 135 11.62 -1.35 -0.09
CA LEU A 135 10.88 -1.34 -1.36
C LEU A 135 11.08 -0.05 -2.17
N ASN A 136 11.15 1.09 -1.49
CA ASN A 136 11.49 2.38 -2.12
C ASN A 136 12.90 2.32 -2.73
N GLU A 137 13.90 1.84 -1.97
CA GLU A 137 15.29 1.76 -2.41
C GLU A 137 15.51 0.76 -3.56
N GLU A 138 14.94 -0.44 -3.46
CA GLU A 138 15.16 -1.51 -4.46
C GLU A 138 14.40 -1.27 -5.76
N ARG A 139 13.18 -0.72 -5.68
CA ARG A 139 12.26 -0.64 -6.83
C ARG A 139 12.03 0.77 -7.35
N GLY A 140 12.55 1.79 -6.67
CA GLY A 140 12.31 3.18 -7.01
C GLY A 140 10.84 3.58 -6.88
N VAL A 141 10.06 2.88 -6.04
CA VAL A 141 8.65 3.22 -5.81
C VAL A 141 8.57 4.52 -5.04
N THR A 142 7.77 5.49 -5.50
CA THR A 142 7.54 6.71 -4.71
C THR A 142 6.68 6.34 -3.49
N LEU A 143 7.11 6.73 -2.29
CA LEU A 143 6.38 6.46 -1.06
C LEU A 143 5.84 7.76 -0.47
N VAL A 144 4.56 7.80 -0.14
CA VAL A 144 3.94 8.87 0.65
C VAL A 144 3.29 8.23 1.86
N VAL A 145 3.77 8.61 3.04
CA VAL A 145 3.30 8.06 4.31
C VAL A 145 2.63 9.15 5.12
N VAL A 146 1.42 8.89 5.60
CA VAL A 146 0.77 9.64 6.66
C VAL A 146 1.02 8.87 7.95
N THR A 147 1.63 9.52 8.94
CA THR A 147 1.90 8.86 10.23
C THR A 147 1.99 9.83 11.40
N HIS A 148 1.59 9.37 12.58
CA HIS A 148 1.89 9.98 13.87
C HIS A 148 3.25 9.52 14.45
N SER A 149 3.89 8.50 13.87
CA SER A 149 5.20 8.02 14.31
C SER A 149 6.32 8.90 13.75
N ARG A 150 6.95 9.69 14.62
CA ARG A 150 8.11 10.51 14.25
C ARG A 150 9.29 9.66 13.77
N GLU A 151 9.48 8.48 14.35
CA GLU A 151 10.52 7.53 13.93
C GLU A 151 10.33 7.10 12.47
N LEU A 152 9.11 6.68 12.11
CA LEU A 152 8.81 6.28 10.74
C LEU A 152 8.93 7.46 9.76
N ALA A 153 8.43 8.64 10.14
CA ALA A 153 8.52 9.84 9.30
C ALA A 153 9.97 10.19 8.95
N LEU A 154 10.86 10.18 9.94
CA LEU A 154 12.28 10.47 9.75
C LEU A 154 13.00 9.41 8.91
N ALA A 155 12.57 8.15 9.00
CA ALA A 155 13.17 7.06 8.23
C ALA A 155 12.79 7.08 6.74
N VAL A 156 11.63 7.66 6.38
CA VAL A 156 11.13 7.70 4.99
C VAL A 156 11.66 8.89 4.18
N GLY A 157 12.18 9.93 4.84
CA GLY A 157 12.88 11.03 4.17
C GLY A 157 12.29 12.42 4.47
N SER A 158 11.75 13.10 3.45
CA SER A 158 11.24 14.47 3.59
C SER A 158 9.99 14.50 4.48
N VAL A 159 10.08 15.21 5.60
CA VAL A 159 8.98 15.33 6.56
C VAL A 159 8.21 16.63 6.33
N HIS A 160 6.89 16.49 6.32
CA HIS A 160 5.96 17.61 6.31
C HIS A 160 4.96 17.44 7.45
N VAL A 161 4.61 18.54 8.12
CA VAL A 161 3.69 18.56 9.25
C VAL A 161 2.39 19.23 8.82
N LEU A 162 1.28 18.54 9.02
CA LEU A 162 -0.06 19.07 8.76
C LEU A 162 -0.65 19.67 10.05
N GLN A 163 -0.75 20.99 10.14
CA GLN A 163 -1.38 21.69 11.27
C GLN A 163 -2.46 22.65 10.78
N HIS A 164 -3.62 22.66 11.43
CA HIS A 164 -4.73 23.56 11.07
C HIS A 164 -5.07 23.55 9.57
N LYS A 165 -5.01 22.37 8.94
CA LYS A 165 -5.20 22.15 7.48
C LYS A 165 -4.15 22.82 6.58
N ARG A 166 -2.98 23.17 7.12
CA ARG A 166 -1.82 23.67 6.37
C ARG A 166 -0.67 22.67 6.49
N LEU A 167 -0.07 22.35 5.36
CA LEU A 167 1.08 21.48 5.29
C LEU A 167 2.34 22.34 5.23
N GLU A 168 3.21 22.18 6.23
CA GLU A 168 4.47 22.90 6.34
C GLU A 168 5.63 21.90 6.30
N ARG A 169 6.77 22.30 5.75
CA ARG A 169 7.96 21.45 5.75
C ARG A 169 8.65 21.58 7.11
N GLU A 170 9.04 20.46 7.71
CA GLU A 170 9.89 20.47 8.91
C GLU A 170 11.32 20.91 8.59
#